data_AF-A0A9N8ECV4-F1
#
_entry.id   AF-A0A9N8ECV4-F1
#
_cell.length_a   1.000
_cell.length_b   1.000
_cell.length_c   1.000
_cell.angle_alpha   90.00
_cell.angle_beta   90.00
_cell.angle_gamma   90.00
#
_symmetry.space_group_name_H-M   'P 1'
#
loop_
_entity.id
_entity.type
_entity.pdbx_description
1 polymer ?
#
loop_
_entity_poly.entity_id
_entity_poly.type
_entity_poly.pdbx_seq_one_letter_code
_entity_poly.pdbx_strand_id
1 'polypeptide(L)'
;MSEDGSDGSIDIGRQLQKSDERNKRKRDEQEAEESESSSRSSRSPVLVPVAVAAPVAAPVAAPVAASLPRPRLSLQEIQQRHQMQIQEMHQQRALVVPPRSLEYYDDEFGQDMYMGQLKAQELRERPPRHRTTPSPKVHARTTSASPVERSASPTTRKAAKEAAKQVQKKKKQDEKTSKKAEEVRLAKLVSAMIGGYDHTAHKHKIVCGQEKSPKDGEIYNVAMTMTLHKDQPKEEVLDLSKFTSKDIRALALKCGVRGGGNMTIFTARMEIARSIQMGIMYTDQSIANPGSDAAAVRINTLIKLLNICFHTDNFTAFVALNDSKGRKDYEEQPLSEQGVSGNPVKDFWILVSTTMNETDDDSFDAVLGLQEGENDRLSAWNQENGFNLKDISRGHTFKTVKQHVCDLMKARERCRMEMKKSGEHSNDLWTYCTTTKFTKVRKSTSALPAVTFYYCDYLCGQQPAIDGKFAAFMDEDLKSDSTVDFTGSADSVGSKAGKLAVSAVVESLATATTDLKEAMSQRNNATEEVSQTNSWNDYFDVCDRYCKLKEDIRNGDSSKARMVGAMEVRIRQLEAHLKIVPAKSVIETEETGAIAE
;
A
#
# COMPACT_ATOMS: atom_id res chain seq x y z
N MET A 1 29.43 50.39 -31.29
CA MET A 1 28.75 49.74 -32.42
C MET A 1 29.78 48.83 -33.06
N SER A 2 29.71 47.54 -32.75
CA SER A 2 30.54 46.50 -33.34
C SER A 2 29.65 45.27 -33.47
N GLU A 3 29.43 44.86 -34.71
CA GLU A 3 28.72 43.66 -35.13
C GLU A 3 29.65 42.46 -34.98
N ASP A 4 29.17 41.35 -34.40
CA ASP A 4 29.76 40.03 -34.57
C ASP A 4 28.61 39.01 -34.60
N GLY A 5 28.27 38.57 -35.81
CA GLY A 5 27.33 37.50 -36.07
C GLY A 5 28.04 36.15 -36.15
N SER A 6 27.61 35.18 -35.34
CA SER A 6 28.02 33.77 -35.48
C SER A 6 26.81 32.93 -35.86
N ASP A 7 26.91 32.34 -37.04
CA ASP A 7 25.92 31.48 -37.69
C ASP A 7 26.00 30.07 -37.05
N GLY A 8 24.94 29.68 -36.36
CA GLY A 8 24.82 28.41 -35.64
C GLY A 8 23.54 27.67 -36.01
N SER A 9 23.28 27.49 -37.31
CA SER A 9 22.15 26.71 -37.79
C SER A 9 22.44 25.20 -37.64
N ILE A 10 21.92 24.60 -36.57
CA ILE A 10 21.96 23.16 -36.34
C ILE A 10 20.88 22.51 -37.22
N ASP A 11 21.31 21.65 -38.13
CA ASP A 11 20.48 20.91 -39.09
C ASP A 11 19.62 19.84 -38.39
N ILE A 12 18.46 20.27 -37.90
CA ILE A 12 17.45 19.46 -37.21
C ILE A 12 16.89 18.35 -38.14
N GLY A 13 16.87 18.58 -39.45
CA GLY A 13 16.36 17.61 -40.43
C GLY A 13 17.15 16.30 -40.43
N ARG A 14 18.48 16.40 -40.26
CA ARG A 14 19.37 15.23 -40.26
C ARG A 14 19.25 14.37 -39.00
N GLN A 15 18.80 14.94 -37.88
CA GLN A 15 18.55 14.17 -36.65
C GLN A 15 17.23 13.40 -36.70
N LEU A 16 16.19 13.99 -37.31
CA LEU A 16 14.89 13.32 -37.48
C LEU A 16 15.00 12.09 -38.40
N GLN A 17 15.72 12.21 -39.52
CA GLN A 17 15.95 11.07 -40.42
C GLN A 17 16.67 9.90 -39.73
N LYS A 18 17.68 10.17 -38.89
CA LYS A 18 18.39 9.12 -38.15
C LYS A 18 17.52 8.44 -37.09
N SER A 19 16.54 9.16 -36.53
CA SER A 19 15.60 8.60 -35.56
C SER A 19 14.63 7.62 -36.22
N ASP A 20 14.08 8.00 -37.38
CA ASP A 20 13.12 7.18 -38.10
C ASP A 20 13.75 5.88 -38.64
N GLU A 21 14.98 5.97 -39.13
CA GLU A 21 15.70 4.79 -39.63
C GLU A 21 16.07 3.81 -38.51
N ARG A 22 16.33 4.32 -37.29
CA ARG A 22 16.56 3.49 -36.10
C ARG A 22 15.29 2.79 -35.64
N ASN A 23 14.14 3.47 -35.73
CA ASN A 23 12.85 2.90 -35.38
C ASN A 23 12.39 1.84 -36.40
N LYS A 24 12.72 2.02 -37.68
CA LYS A 24 12.46 1.03 -38.73
C LYS A 24 13.23 -0.28 -38.48
N ARG A 25 14.55 -0.19 -38.22
CA ARG A 25 15.37 -1.39 -37.94
C ARG A 25 14.88 -2.20 -36.73
N LYS A 26 14.38 -1.52 -35.70
CA LYS A 26 13.81 -2.20 -34.52
C LYS A 26 12.51 -2.96 -34.82
N ARG A 27 11.68 -2.48 -35.76
CA ARG A 27 10.49 -3.22 -36.18
C ARG A 27 10.89 -4.44 -37.01
N ASP A 28 11.83 -4.27 -37.92
CA ASP A 28 12.30 -5.35 -38.78
C ASP A 28 12.97 -6.49 -37.95
N GLU A 29 13.72 -6.16 -36.90
CA GLU A 29 14.28 -7.15 -35.94
C GLU A 29 13.19 -7.87 -35.15
N GLN A 30 12.14 -7.16 -34.72
CA GLN A 30 11.04 -7.75 -33.95
C GLN A 30 10.17 -8.70 -34.80
N GLU A 31 9.93 -8.35 -36.06
CA GLU A 31 9.23 -9.23 -37.01
C GLU A 31 10.04 -10.49 -37.34
N ALA A 32 11.38 -10.38 -37.41
CA ALA A 32 12.26 -11.53 -37.60
C ALA A 32 12.20 -12.51 -36.42
N GLU A 33 12.24 -12.01 -35.17
CA GLU A 33 12.14 -12.85 -33.97
C GLU A 33 10.77 -13.56 -33.85
N GLU A 34 9.68 -12.90 -34.22
CA GLU A 34 8.35 -13.52 -34.22
C GLU A 34 8.24 -14.65 -35.27
N SER A 35 8.88 -14.48 -36.43
CA SER A 35 8.88 -15.49 -37.50
C SER A 35 9.64 -16.78 -37.12
N GLU A 36 10.70 -16.69 -36.31
CA GLU A 36 11.44 -17.87 -35.85
C GLU A 36 10.68 -18.65 -34.76
N SER A 37 9.91 -17.96 -33.92
CA SER A 37 9.16 -18.57 -32.82
C SER A 37 7.99 -19.46 -33.27
N SER A 38 7.43 -19.19 -34.45
CA SER A 38 6.30 -19.94 -35.02
C SER A 38 6.71 -21.32 -35.58
N SER A 39 8.00 -21.53 -35.87
CA SER A 39 8.49 -22.74 -36.54
C SER A 39 8.79 -23.95 -35.63
N ARG A 40 8.72 -23.79 -34.29
CA ARG A 40 9.17 -24.83 -33.34
C ARG A 40 8.09 -25.67 -32.65
N SER A 41 6.81 -25.48 -32.96
CA SER A 41 5.69 -26.16 -32.26
C SER A 41 4.94 -27.17 -33.13
N SER A 42 5.65 -28.21 -33.59
CA SER A 42 5.01 -29.37 -34.25
C SER A 42 5.80 -30.66 -34.05
N ARG A 43 5.80 -31.17 -32.81
CA ARG A 43 6.10 -32.59 -32.54
C ARG A 43 5.10 -33.16 -31.54
N SER A 44 4.09 -33.85 -32.08
CA SER A 44 3.14 -34.67 -31.33
C SER A 44 3.78 -36.01 -30.92
N PRO A 45 3.56 -36.54 -29.70
CA PRO A 45 3.94 -37.90 -29.37
C PRO A 45 2.83 -38.90 -29.66
N VAL A 46 3.29 -40.09 -30.03
CA VAL A 46 2.54 -41.29 -30.43
C VAL A 46 1.83 -41.93 -29.23
N LEU A 47 0.56 -42.30 -29.42
CA LEU A 47 -0.26 -43.05 -28.46
C LEU A 47 0.07 -44.55 -28.50
N VAL A 48 0.20 -45.17 -27.32
CA VAL A 48 0.21 -46.62 -27.11
C VAL A 48 -1.07 -47.00 -26.35
N PRO A 49 -1.81 -48.06 -26.73
CA PRO A 49 -2.98 -48.50 -25.99
C PRO A 49 -2.60 -49.57 -24.95
N VAL A 50 -3.08 -49.41 -23.72
CA VAL A 50 -3.14 -50.50 -22.74
C VAL A 50 -4.56 -50.55 -22.18
N ALA A 51 -5.23 -51.67 -22.44
CA ALA A 51 -6.49 -52.05 -21.81
C ALA A 51 -6.19 -53.03 -20.68
N VAL A 52 -6.76 -52.85 -19.48
CA VAL A 52 -7.23 -53.91 -18.57
C VAL A 52 -8.32 -53.33 -17.66
N ALA A 53 -9.35 -54.14 -17.46
CA ALA A 53 -10.60 -53.91 -16.73
C ALA A 53 -10.50 -53.99 -15.20
N ALA A 54 -11.43 -53.32 -14.50
CA ALA A 54 -12.16 -53.85 -13.32
C ALA A 54 -13.30 -52.87 -12.91
N PRO A 55 -14.48 -53.36 -12.50
CA PRO A 55 -15.57 -52.51 -12.00
C PRO A 55 -15.49 -52.40 -10.47
N VAL A 56 -15.56 -51.17 -9.93
CA VAL A 56 -15.71 -50.93 -8.49
C VAL A 56 -17.03 -50.23 -8.21
N ALA A 57 -17.69 -50.77 -7.19
CA ALA A 57 -19.03 -50.50 -6.71
C ALA A 57 -19.38 -49.03 -6.48
N ALA A 58 -20.66 -48.71 -6.76
CA ALA A 58 -21.30 -47.46 -6.41
C ALA A 58 -21.41 -47.28 -4.88
N PRO A 59 -21.16 -46.08 -4.33
CA PRO A 59 -21.49 -45.79 -2.95
C PRO A 59 -22.95 -45.32 -2.84
N VAL A 60 -23.65 -45.93 -1.90
CA VAL A 60 -24.99 -45.59 -1.44
C VAL A 60 -25.01 -44.16 -0.91
N ALA A 61 -25.94 -43.35 -1.40
CA ALA A 61 -26.19 -41.99 -0.95
C ALA A 61 -26.67 -41.97 0.51
N ALA A 62 -25.94 -41.28 1.39
CA ALA A 62 -26.41 -40.92 2.72
C ALA A 62 -27.33 -39.68 2.64
N PRO A 63 -28.44 -39.64 3.39
CA PRO A 63 -29.32 -38.48 3.39
C PRO A 63 -28.66 -37.32 4.14
N VAL A 64 -28.50 -36.20 3.43
CA VAL A 64 -28.09 -34.90 3.99
C VAL A 64 -29.19 -34.42 4.93
N ALA A 65 -28.90 -34.38 6.23
CA ALA A 65 -29.78 -33.79 7.23
C ALA A 65 -29.87 -32.28 6.96
N ALA A 66 -31.06 -31.82 6.60
CA ALA A 66 -31.37 -30.41 6.45
C ALA A 66 -31.14 -29.69 7.79
N SER A 67 -30.15 -28.80 7.82
CA SER A 67 -29.93 -27.89 8.95
C SER A 67 -31.13 -26.94 9.00
N LEU A 68 -31.97 -27.10 10.03
CA LEU A 68 -33.08 -26.18 10.28
C LEU A 68 -32.53 -24.77 10.55
N PRO A 69 -33.13 -23.72 9.97
CA PRO A 69 -32.73 -22.35 10.22
C PRO A 69 -32.91 -22.01 11.69
N ARG A 70 -31.88 -21.42 12.32
CA ARG A 70 -31.99 -20.91 13.69
C ARG A 70 -33.10 -19.85 13.75
N PRO A 71 -33.96 -19.86 14.78
CA PRO A 71 -34.98 -18.83 14.92
C PRO A 71 -34.32 -17.46 15.05
N ARG A 72 -34.69 -16.54 14.17
CA ARG A 72 -34.29 -15.13 14.24
C ARG A 72 -35.01 -14.50 15.43
N LEU A 73 -34.24 -13.97 16.39
CA LEU A 73 -34.79 -13.16 17.47
C LEU A 73 -35.35 -11.86 16.87
N SER A 74 -36.51 -11.46 17.34
CA SER A 74 -37.13 -10.17 16.99
C SER A 74 -36.33 -9.00 17.59
N LEU A 75 -36.42 -7.82 16.98
CA LEU A 75 -35.82 -6.59 17.49
C LEU A 75 -36.22 -6.32 18.96
N GLN A 76 -37.46 -6.67 19.30
CA GLN A 76 -38.00 -6.54 20.65
C GLN A 76 -37.32 -7.48 21.65
N GLU A 77 -37.05 -8.73 21.27
CA GLU A 77 -36.30 -9.68 22.12
C GLU A 77 -34.84 -9.25 22.32
N ILE A 78 -34.23 -8.65 21.28
CA ILE A 78 -32.87 -8.10 21.38
C ILE A 78 -32.86 -6.91 22.36
N GLN A 79 -33.81 -5.98 22.24
CA GLN A 79 -33.94 -4.85 23.16
C GLN A 79 -34.22 -5.31 24.61
N GLN A 80 -35.03 -6.35 24.79
CA GLN A 80 -35.37 -6.87 26.11
C GLN A 80 -34.17 -7.58 26.78
N ARG A 81 -33.36 -8.31 26.00
CA ARG A 81 -32.10 -8.87 26.50
C ARG A 81 -31.11 -7.78 26.92
N HIS A 82 -31.01 -6.69 26.16
CA HIS A 82 -30.16 -5.56 26.50
C HIS A 82 -30.55 -4.89 27.82
N GLN A 83 -31.86 -4.69 28.05
CA GLN A 83 -32.34 -4.15 29.34
C GLN A 83 -31.99 -5.06 30.52
N MET A 84 -32.12 -6.38 30.37
CA MET A 84 -31.74 -7.32 31.43
C MET A 84 -30.23 -7.30 31.70
N GLN A 85 -29.39 -7.21 30.66
CA GLN A 85 -27.94 -7.20 30.81
C GLN A 85 -27.43 -5.91 31.49
N ILE A 86 -28.05 -4.76 31.20
CA ILE A 86 -27.79 -3.51 31.92
C ILE A 86 -28.19 -3.65 33.40
N GLN A 87 -29.35 -4.25 33.67
CA GLN A 87 -29.82 -4.47 35.03
C GLN A 87 -28.88 -5.40 35.83
N GLU A 88 -28.37 -6.45 35.18
CA GLU A 88 -27.44 -7.40 35.77
C GLU A 88 -26.08 -6.75 36.07
N MET A 89 -25.53 -5.93 35.16
CA MET A 89 -24.32 -5.15 35.42
C MET A 89 -24.49 -4.20 36.62
N HIS A 90 -25.64 -3.53 36.73
CA HIS A 90 -25.92 -2.66 37.87
C HIS A 90 -26.03 -3.45 39.20
N GLN A 91 -26.64 -4.64 39.18
CA GLN A 91 -26.69 -5.52 40.36
C GLN A 91 -25.31 -6.04 40.76
N GLN A 92 -24.46 -6.40 39.80
CA GLN A 92 -23.10 -6.87 40.08
C GLN A 92 -22.23 -5.75 40.66
N ARG A 93 -22.39 -4.49 40.22
CA ARG A 93 -21.70 -3.33 40.81
C ARG A 93 -22.12 -3.04 42.25
N ALA A 94 -23.39 -3.25 42.61
CA ALA A 94 -23.89 -3.01 43.96
C ALA A 94 -23.34 -4.00 45.01
N LEU A 95 -22.78 -5.14 44.60
CA LEU A 95 -22.31 -6.20 45.49
C LEU A 95 -20.80 -6.15 45.81
N VAL A 96 -20.02 -5.23 45.20
CA VAL A 96 -18.55 -5.27 45.21
C VAL A 96 -17.88 -4.15 46.03
N VAL A 97 -18.63 -3.27 46.70
CA VAL A 97 -18.02 -2.18 47.51
C VAL A 97 -18.09 -2.50 49.01
N PRO A 98 -17.01 -2.99 49.65
CA PRO A 98 -16.88 -2.89 51.10
C PRO A 98 -16.39 -1.47 51.48
N PRO A 99 -16.86 -0.89 52.59
CA PRO A 99 -16.40 0.42 53.04
C PRO A 99 -14.97 0.29 53.55
N ARG A 100 -13.98 0.81 52.83
CA ARG A 100 -12.63 0.99 53.36
C ARG A 100 -12.47 2.39 53.91
N SER A 101 -12.19 2.42 55.20
CA SER A 101 -11.83 3.58 56.01
C SER A 101 -10.65 4.35 55.42
N LEU A 102 -10.82 5.66 55.35
CA LEU A 102 -9.79 6.66 55.11
C LEU A 102 -8.64 6.51 56.12
N GLU A 103 -7.44 6.20 55.64
CA GLU A 103 -6.20 6.61 56.31
C GLU A 103 -5.39 7.45 55.33
N TYR A 104 -5.08 8.67 55.80
CA TYR A 104 -4.28 9.71 55.16
C TYR A 104 -2.87 9.20 54.83
N TYR A 105 -2.38 9.47 53.61
CA TYR A 105 -0.95 9.56 53.32
C TYR A 105 -0.67 10.89 52.61
N ASP A 106 0.25 11.66 53.21
CA ASP A 106 0.75 12.94 52.71
C ASP A 106 1.65 12.74 51.48
N ASP A 107 1.33 13.43 50.38
CA ASP A 107 2.07 13.40 49.12
C ASP A 107 3.15 14.51 49.05
N GLU A 108 4.39 14.17 49.41
CA GLU A 108 5.60 14.97 49.10
C GLU A 108 6.04 14.83 47.62
N PHE A 109 5.36 14.02 46.81
CA PHE A 109 5.81 13.70 45.45
C PHE A 109 5.46 14.77 44.39
N GLY A 110 4.50 15.65 44.69
CA GLY A 110 4.03 16.69 43.76
C GLY A 110 4.96 17.90 43.62
N GLN A 111 5.82 18.19 44.60
CA GLN A 111 6.66 19.39 44.61
C GLN A 111 7.93 19.26 43.75
N ASP A 112 8.51 18.06 43.66
CA ASP A 112 9.76 17.85 42.93
C ASP A 112 9.60 17.93 41.40
N MET A 113 8.44 17.52 40.88
CA MET A 113 8.16 17.62 39.44
C MET A 113 7.98 19.09 38.99
N TYR A 114 7.35 19.90 39.85
CA TYR A 114 7.11 21.32 39.55
C TYR A 114 8.40 22.14 39.60
N MET A 115 9.30 21.84 40.54
CA MET A 115 10.61 22.49 40.61
C MET A 115 11.57 22.07 39.48
N GLY A 116 11.41 20.85 38.95
CA GLY A 116 12.17 20.38 37.79
C GLY A 116 11.86 21.15 36.50
N GLN A 117 10.59 21.52 36.28
CA GLN A 117 10.18 22.26 35.09
C GLN A 117 10.62 23.74 35.12
N LEU A 118 10.57 24.39 36.28
CA LEU A 118 11.05 25.76 36.46
C LEU A 118 12.56 25.89 36.17
N LYS A 119 13.36 24.91 36.60
CA LYS A 119 14.82 24.90 36.38
C LYS A 119 15.20 24.66 34.92
N ALA A 120 14.36 23.93 34.17
CA ALA A 120 14.55 23.71 32.74
C ALA A 120 14.19 24.96 31.91
N GLN A 121 13.23 25.76 32.37
CA GLN A 121 12.84 27.01 31.74
C GLN A 121 13.90 28.11 31.94
N GLU A 122 14.52 28.16 33.11
CA GLU A 122 15.61 29.12 33.44
C GLU A 122 16.90 28.87 32.61
N LEU A 123 17.12 27.64 32.13
CA LEU A 123 18.24 27.28 31.25
C LEU A 123 18.03 27.72 29.79
N ARG A 124 16.79 28.00 29.36
CA ARG A 124 16.48 28.43 27.99
C ARG A 124 16.70 29.92 27.74
N GLU A 125 16.74 30.75 28.78
CA GLU A 125 16.76 32.21 28.63
C GLU A 125 18.16 32.86 28.78
N ARG A 126 19.24 32.07 28.90
CA ARG A 126 20.59 32.64 29.02
C ARG A 126 21.16 33.06 27.65
N PRO A 127 21.61 34.32 27.47
CA PRO A 127 22.26 34.76 26.24
C PRO A 127 23.69 34.19 26.11
N PRO A 128 24.21 34.07 24.88
CA PRO A 128 25.46 33.37 24.60
C PRO A 128 26.67 34.15 25.12
N ARG A 129 27.46 33.54 26.01
CA ARG A 129 28.72 34.12 26.48
C ARG A 129 29.80 34.06 25.40
N HIS A 130 30.45 35.20 25.19
CA HIS A 130 31.61 35.36 24.32
C HIS A 130 32.76 34.42 24.67
N ARG A 131 33.33 33.85 23.60
CA ARG A 131 34.49 32.96 23.56
C ARG A 131 35.77 33.75 23.90
N THR A 132 36.43 33.43 25.02
CA THR A 132 37.81 33.84 25.28
C THR A 132 38.80 32.77 24.80
N THR A 133 39.95 33.28 24.37
CA THR A 133 41.07 32.64 23.65
C THR A 133 41.88 31.64 24.50
N PRO A 134 42.70 30.76 23.87
CA PRO A 134 43.47 29.76 24.58
C PRO A 134 44.85 30.28 25.03
N SER A 135 45.21 29.99 26.29
CA SER A 135 46.53 30.17 26.88
C SER A 135 47.33 28.84 26.92
N PRO A 136 48.67 28.89 27.09
CA PRO A 136 49.59 28.03 26.36
C PRO A 136 50.08 26.77 27.09
N LYS A 137 50.70 25.91 26.28
CA LYS A 137 51.37 24.63 26.60
C LYS A 137 52.25 24.70 27.86
N VAL A 138 51.94 23.83 28.82
CA VAL A 138 52.82 23.48 29.94
C VAL A 138 53.76 22.35 29.49
N HIS A 139 55.07 22.60 29.60
CA HIS A 139 56.13 21.63 29.38
C HIS A 139 56.06 20.49 30.41
N ALA A 140 55.89 19.27 29.93
CA ALA A 140 56.09 18.06 30.73
C ALA A 140 57.57 17.87 31.01
N ARG A 141 57.87 17.88 32.30
CA ARG A 141 59.17 17.73 32.96
C ARG A 141 59.67 16.29 32.83
N THR A 142 60.75 16.09 32.09
CA THR A 142 61.51 14.84 32.02
C THR A 142 62.18 14.58 33.36
N THR A 143 61.76 13.52 34.06
CA THR A 143 62.46 13.01 35.25
C THR A 143 63.64 12.15 34.81
N SER A 144 64.82 12.56 35.26
CA SER A 144 66.08 11.84 35.16
C SER A 144 66.07 10.63 36.10
N ALA A 145 66.23 9.43 35.53
CA ALA A 145 66.58 8.22 36.28
C ALA A 145 67.96 7.74 35.79
N SER A 146 68.86 7.55 36.76
CA SER A 146 70.29 7.24 36.61
C SER A 146 70.57 5.94 35.85
N PRO A 147 71.67 5.86 35.08
CA PRO A 147 72.15 4.60 34.51
C PRO A 147 73.08 3.90 35.51
N VAL A 148 72.70 2.71 35.97
CA VAL A 148 73.64 1.78 36.62
C VAL A 148 74.36 1.03 35.50
N GLU A 149 75.62 1.39 35.29
CA GLU A 149 76.54 0.66 34.42
C GLU A 149 76.81 -0.73 35.02
N ARG A 150 76.36 -1.78 34.33
CA ARG A 150 76.97 -3.11 34.42
C ARG A 150 77.57 -3.45 33.07
N SER A 151 78.90 -3.60 33.09
CA SER A 151 79.70 -4.07 31.98
C SER A 151 79.16 -5.42 31.46
N ALA A 152 78.76 -5.42 30.19
CA ALA A 152 78.46 -6.64 29.45
C ALA A 152 79.26 -6.60 28.15
N SER A 153 79.90 -7.72 27.87
CA SER A 153 80.95 -7.96 26.87
C SER A 153 80.53 -7.58 25.45
N PRO A 154 81.48 -7.20 24.55
CA PRO A 154 81.17 -6.60 23.24
C PRO A 154 80.47 -7.53 22.24
N THR A 155 80.37 -8.82 22.52
CA THR A 155 79.92 -9.84 21.56
C THR A 155 78.41 -10.11 21.58
N THR A 156 77.66 -9.67 22.60
CA THR A 156 76.19 -9.93 22.72
C THR A 156 75.29 -8.76 22.32
N ARG A 157 75.85 -7.54 22.13
CA ARG A 157 75.08 -6.34 21.71
C ARG A 157 74.64 -6.35 20.24
N LYS A 158 75.33 -7.08 19.35
CA LYS A 158 74.92 -7.24 17.94
C LYS A 158 73.72 -8.19 17.81
N ALA A 159 73.73 -9.33 18.53
CA ALA A 159 72.63 -10.28 18.54
C ALA A 159 71.32 -9.68 19.11
N ALA A 160 71.40 -8.87 20.18
CA ALA A 160 70.22 -8.22 20.76
C ALA A 160 69.60 -7.14 19.83
N LYS A 161 70.42 -6.40 19.07
CA LYS A 161 69.93 -5.43 18.07
C LYS A 161 69.29 -6.10 16.85
N GLU A 162 69.80 -7.26 16.42
CA GLU A 162 69.18 -8.03 15.34
C GLU A 162 67.87 -8.70 15.77
N ALA A 163 67.79 -9.25 16.99
CA ALA A 163 66.55 -9.80 17.54
C ALA A 163 65.44 -8.72 17.64
N ALA A 164 65.77 -7.51 18.11
CA ALA A 164 64.82 -6.39 18.17
C ALA A 164 64.32 -5.94 16.77
N LYS A 165 65.20 -5.95 15.75
CA LYS A 165 64.81 -5.67 14.36
C LYS A 165 63.90 -6.76 13.78
N GLN A 166 64.14 -8.03 14.11
CA GLN A 166 63.28 -9.13 13.66
C GLN A 166 61.90 -9.09 14.31
N VAL A 167 61.80 -8.75 15.60
CA VAL A 167 60.51 -8.57 16.30
C VAL A 167 59.71 -7.41 15.74
N GLN A 168 60.34 -6.27 15.41
CA GLN A 168 59.66 -5.14 14.76
C GLN A 168 59.19 -5.46 13.34
N LYS A 169 59.97 -6.23 12.58
CA LYS A 169 59.60 -6.66 11.23
C LYS A 169 58.42 -7.63 11.26
N LYS A 170 58.40 -8.57 12.21
CA LYS A 170 57.28 -9.50 12.43
C LYS A 170 56.01 -8.77 12.84
N LYS A 171 56.08 -7.83 13.80
CA LYS A 171 54.92 -7.03 14.23
C LYS A 171 54.30 -6.20 13.10
N LYS A 172 55.12 -5.59 12.23
CA LYS A 172 54.64 -4.87 11.04
C LYS A 172 54.02 -5.79 10.00
N GLN A 173 54.53 -7.01 9.86
CA GLN A 173 54.00 -8.00 8.93
C GLN A 173 52.64 -8.53 9.42
N ASP A 174 52.52 -8.84 10.71
CA ASP A 174 51.29 -9.32 11.34
C ASP A 174 50.17 -8.25 11.28
N GLU A 175 50.51 -6.98 11.50
CA GLU A 175 49.58 -5.85 11.37
C GLU A 175 49.10 -5.68 9.92
N LYS A 176 49.99 -5.87 8.94
CA LYS A 176 49.63 -5.79 7.51
C LYS A 176 48.71 -6.93 7.08
N THR A 177 48.95 -8.14 7.57
CA THR A 177 48.06 -9.29 7.29
C THR A 177 46.70 -9.14 7.96
N SER A 178 46.64 -8.60 9.18
CA SER A 178 45.38 -8.34 9.88
C SER A 178 44.52 -7.31 9.14
N LYS A 179 45.11 -6.18 8.71
CA LYS A 179 44.39 -5.13 7.96
C LYS A 179 43.83 -5.64 6.64
N LYS A 180 44.60 -6.45 5.90
CA LYS A 180 44.14 -7.04 4.63
C LYS A 180 42.98 -8.02 4.85
N ALA A 181 43.03 -8.82 5.91
CA ALA A 181 41.95 -9.75 6.23
C ALA A 181 40.66 -9.01 6.58
N GLU A 182 40.76 -7.91 7.35
CA GLU A 182 39.64 -7.06 7.71
C GLU A 182 39.02 -6.36 6.50
N GLU A 183 39.84 -5.84 5.58
CA GLU A 183 39.38 -5.21 4.33
C GLU A 183 38.61 -6.21 3.44
N VAL A 184 39.10 -7.44 3.30
CA VAL A 184 38.42 -8.50 2.56
C VAL A 184 37.11 -8.90 3.24
N ARG A 185 37.08 -8.97 4.58
CA ARG A 185 35.86 -9.22 5.35
C ARG A 185 34.82 -8.13 5.10
N LEU A 186 35.23 -6.87 5.19
CA LEU A 186 34.37 -5.71 4.98
C LEU A 186 33.83 -5.65 3.55
N ALA A 187 34.67 -5.90 2.54
CA ALA A 187 34.23 -5.92 1.15
C ALA A 187 33.16 -7.00 0.88
N LYS A 188 33.34 -8.21 1.44
CA LYS A 188 32.33 -9.28 1.34
C LYS A 188 31.02 -8.90 2.03
N LEU A 189 31.11 -8.30 3.22
CA LEU A 189 29.95 -7.85 4.00
C LEU A 189 29.18 -6.76 3.24
N VAL A 190 29.88 -5.75 2.73
CA VAL A 190 29.31 -4.66 1.93
C VAL A 190 28.63 -5.19 0.67
N SER A 191 29.27 -6.12 -0.05
CA SER A 191 28.69 -6.68 -1.27
C SER A 191 27.44 -7.52 -0.99
N ALA A 192 27.45 -8.35 0.05
CA ALA A 192 26.28 -9.14 0.45
C ALA A 192 25.12 -8.23 0.87
N MET A 193 25.45 -7.17 1.61
CA MET A 193 24.50 -6.18 2.07
C MET A 193 23.84 -5.43 0.92
N ILE A 194 24.62 -4.88 -0.03
CA ILE A 194 24.05 -4.15 -1.18
C ILE A 194 23.20 -5.09 -2.03
N GLY A 195 23.59 -6.36 -2.14
CA GLY A 195 22.82 -7.38 -2.85
C GLY A 195 21.45 -7.63 -2.24
N GLY A 196 21.38 -7.68 -0.90
CA GLY A 196 20.14 -7.88 -0.14
C GLY A 196 19.41 -6.59 0.28
N TYR A 197 19.93 -5.42 -0.09
CA TYR A 197 19.28 -4.15 0.26
C TYR A 197 18.03 -3.96 -0.60
N ASP A 198 16.95 -3.60 0.08
CA ASP A 198 15.64 -3.30 -0.48
C ASP A 198 15.19 -1.99 0.18
N HIS A 199 14.98 -0.94 -0.61
CA HIS A 199 14.78 0.39 -0.07
C HIS A 199 13.51 0.49 0.79
N THR A 200 12.43 -0.19 0.40
CA THR A 200 11.16 -0.16 1.13
C THR A 200 11.32 -0.78 2.53
N ALA A 201 11.92 -1.96 2.60
CA ALA A 201 12.12 -2.70 3.85
C ALA A 201 13.29 -2.15 4.69
N HIS A 202 14.34 -1.60 4.06
CA HIS A 202 15.62 -1.33 4.72
C HIS A 202 15.97 0.15 4.86
N LYS A 203 15.13 1.10 4.40
CA LYS A 203 15.40 2.55 4.55
C LYS A 203 15.72 2.99 5.98
N HIS A 204 15.07 2.38 6.97
CA HIS A 204 15.27 2.69 8.39
C HIS A 204 16.65 2.23 8.94
N LYS A 205 17.38 1.41 8.19
CA LYS A 205 18.72 0.94 8.57
C LYS A 205 19.81 1.95 8.23
N ILE A 206 19.53 2.96 7.42
CA ILE A 206 20.50 4.01 7.06
C ILE A 206 20.28 5.20 7.99
N VAL A 207 21.35 5.64 8.65
CA VAL A 207 21.36 6.82 9.52
C VAL A 207 21.93 8.00 8.76
N CYS A 208 21.16 9.08 8.69
CA CYS A 208 21.57 10.35 8.08
C CYS A 208 22.24 11.26 9.12
N GLY A 209 23.18 12.09 8.68
CA GLY A 209 23.86 13.09 9.50
C GLY A 209 24.42 14.23 8.65
N GLN A 210 25.08 15.19 9.31
CA GLN A 210 25.57 16.39 8.64
C GLN A 210 27.05 16.26 8.23
N GLU A 211 27.38 16.61 6.98
CA GLU A 211 28.76 16.64 6.47
C GLU A 211 28.99 17.93 5.65
N LYS A 212 30.20 18.49 5.77
CA LYS A 212 30.59 19.66 4.96
C LYS A 212 30.95 19.24 3.54
N SER A 213 30.36 19.88 2.54
CA SER A 213 30.70 19.64 1.15
C SER A 213 32.14 20.05 0.85
N PRO A 214 32.90 19.21 0.13
CA PRO A 214 34.29 19.52 -0.21
C PRO A 214 34.42 20.62 -1.27
N LYS A 215 33.33 21.01 -1.94
CA LYS A 215 33.36 22.02 -3.01
C LYS A 215 33.09 23.43 -2.52
N ASP A 216 32.07 23.58 -1.68
CA ASP A 216 31.53 24.89 -1.25
C ASP A 216 31.73 25.15 0.26
N GLY A 217 32.01 24.10 1.06
CA GLY A 217 32.16 24.19 2.51
C GLY A 217 30.85 24.27 3.30
N GLU A 218 29.69 24.24 2.63
CA GLU A 218 28.37 24.25 3.25
C GLU A 218 28.04 22.89 3.88
N ILE A 219 27.13 22.88 4.84
CA ILE A 219 26.73 21.68 5.58
C ILE A 219 25.50 21.06 4.91
N TYR A 220 25.63 19.81 4.46
CA TYR A 220 24.56 19.04 3.84
C TYR A 220 24.18 17.85 4.71
N ASN A 221 22.92 17.41 4.60
CA ASN A 221 22.51 16.13 5.16
C ASN A 221 22.90 14.99 4.23
N VAL A 222 23.62 13.99 4.75
CA VAL A 222 24.19 12.88 3.99
C VAL A 222 23.99 11.56 4.75
N ALA A 223 23.97 10.45 4.03
CA ALA A 223 23.92 9.13 4.63
C ALA A 223 25.29 8.82 5.28
N MET A 224 25.32 8.59 6.58
CA MET A 224 26.57 8.45 7.35
C MET A 224 26.90 6.99 7.62
N THR A 225 25.95 6.27 8.22
CA THR A 225 26.13 4.88 8.60
C THR A 225 24.94 4.05 8.16
N MET A 226 25.12 2.75 8.12
CA MET A 226 24.04 1.82 7.89
C MET A 226 24.23 0.55 8.69
N THR A 227 23.14 0.09 9.29
CA THR A 227 23.12 -0.99 10.26
C THR A 227 22.74 -2.33 9.60
N LEU A 228 23.53 -3.36 9.85
CA LEU A 228 23.25 -4.74 9.46
C LEU A 228 22.61 -5.53 10.61
N HIS A 229 21.48 -6.18 10.30
CA HIS A 229 20.73 -7.11 11.14
C HIS A 229 20.27 -6.55 12.50
N LYS A 230 19.00 -6.13 12.59
CA LYS A 230 18.37 -5.80 13.88
C LYS A 230 18.13 -7.04 14.77
N ASP A 231 18.05 -8.23 14.17
CA ASP A 231 17.55 -9.43 14.86
C ASP A 231 18.66 -10.42 15.28
N GLN A 232 19.93 -10.04 15.11
CA GLN A 232 21.07 -10.82 15.63
C GLN A 232 21.72 -10.07 16.80
N PRO A 233 22.30 -10.78 17.79
CA PRO A 233 22.83 -10.18 19.02
C PRO A 233 24.05 -9.26 18.84
N LYS A 234 24.53 -9.08 17.60
CA LYS A 234 25.62 -8.16 17.25
C LYS A 234 25.22 -7.32 16.06
N GLU A 235 24.61 -6.17 16.35
CA GLU A 235 24.32 -5.13 15.39
C GLU A 235 25.64 -4.55 14.85
N GLU A 236 25.93 -4.76 13.56
CA GLU A 236 27.15 -4.24 12.91
C GLU A 236 26.82 -2.93 12.19
N VAL A 237 27.36 -1.82 12.70
CA VAL A 237 27.19 -0.48 12.11
C VAL A 237 28.32 -0.21 11.14
N LEU A 238 27.98 -0.05 9.86
CA LEU A 238 28.93 0.25 8.80
C LEU A 238 28.97 1.74 8.49
N ASP A 239 30.17 2.29 8.43
CA ASP A 239 30.43 3.67 8.04
C ASP A 239 30.48 3.78 6.50
N LEU A 240 29.52 4.51 5.92
CA LEU A 240 29.38 4.70 4.47
C LEU A 240 30.52 5.53 3.88
N SER A 241 31.29 6.26 4.70
CA SER A 241 32.48 6.98 4.22
C SER A 241 33.64 6.03 3.85
N LYS A 242 33.62 4.80 4.39
CA LYS A 242 34.62 3.76 4.10
C LYS A 242 34.30 2.94 2.84
N PHE A 243 33.15 3.19 2.22
CA PHE A 243 32.71 2.45 1.05
C PHE A 243 33.47 2.89 -0.19
N THR A 244 33.69 1.95 -1.12
CA THR A 244 34.24 2.34 -2.41
C THR A 244 33.21 3.16 -3.19
N SER A 245 33.68 3.96 -4.15
CA SER A 245 32.75 4.71 -5.02
C SER A 245 31.81 3.79 -5.81
N LYS A 246 32.19 2.54 -6.07
CA LYS A 246 31.31 1.58 -6.75
C LYS A 246 30.17 1.13 -5.83
N ASP A 247 30.50 0.82 -4.58
CA ASP A 247 29.55 0.33 -3.58
C ASP A 247 28.49 1.39 -3.25
N ILE A 248 28.91 2.65 -3.04
CA ILE A 248 27.96 3.70 -2.69
C ILE A 248 27.02 4.07 -3.83
N ARG A 249 27.47 3.98 -5.08
CA ARG A 249 26.63 4.21 -6.27
C ARG A 249 25.65 3.06 -6.47
N ALA A 250 26.09 1.82 -6.24
CA ALA A 250 25.20 0.66 -6.26
C ALA A 250 24.11 0.79 -5.18
N LEU A 251 24.47 1.22 -3.97
CA LEU A 251 23.52 1.51 -2.90
C LEU A 251 22.58 2.66 -3.28
N ALA A 252 23.08 3.74 -3.90
CA ALA A 252 22.25 4.86 -4.35
C ALA A 252 21.19 4.42 -5.38
N LEU A 253 21.57 3.58 -6.35
CA LEU A 253 20.63 3.00 -7.31
C LEU A 253 19.58 2.13 -6.62
N LYS A 254 19.98 1.33 -5.62
CA LYS A 254 19.05 0.54 -4.80
C LYS A 254 18.11 1.41 -3.97
N CYS A 255 18.54 2.61 -3.56
CA CYS A 255 17.69 3.61 -2.92
C CYS A 255 16.84 4.45 -3.90
N GLY A 256 16.72 4.04 -5.17
CA GLY A 256 15.91 4.73 -6.17
C GLY A 256 16.52 6.01 -6.75
N VAL A 257 17.79 6.32 -6.46
CA VAL A 257 18.45 7.53 -6.97
C VAL A 257 18.75 7.39 -8.46
N ARG A 258 17.99 8.09 -9.30
CA ARG A 258 18.22 8.13 -10.76
C ARG A 258 19.58 8.74 -11.08
N GLY A 259 20.32 8.11 -11.99
CA GLY A 259 21.65 8.59 -12.41
C GLY A 259 22.79 8.32 -11.41
N GLY A 260 22.55 7.51 -10.37
CA GLY A 260 23.55 7.21 -9.33
C GLY A 260 24.90 6.68 -9.84
N GLY A 261 24.96 6.08 -11.03
CA GLY A 261 26.16 5.47 -11.60
C GLY A 261 27.36 6.40 -11.82
N ASN A 262 27.14 7.72 -11.93
CA ASN A 262 28.20 8.71 -12.21
C ASN A 262 28.44 9.71 -11.06
N MET A 263 27.83 9.49 -9.89
CA MET A 263 27.92 10.43 -8.77
C MET A 263 29.24 10.30 -7.99
N THR A 264 29.69 11.40 -7.38
CA THR A 264 30.76 11.34 -6.37
C THR A 264 30.26 10.64 -5.11
N ILE A 265 31.16 10.15 -4.24
CA ILE A 265 30.77 9.51 -2.97
C ILE A 265 29.91 10.45 -2.12
N PHE A 266 30.30 11.72 -2.03
CA PHE A 266 29.55 12.74 -1.30
C PHE A 266 28.16 12.95 -1.90
N THR A 267 28.06 13.18 -3.22
CA THR A 267 26.78 13.38 -3.91
C THR A 267 25.87 12.15 -3.79
N ALA A 268 26.41 10.95 -3.89
CA ALA A 268 25.65 9.72 -3.72
C ALA A 268 25.08 9.59 -2.30
N ARG A 269 25.89 9.86 -1.25
CA ARG A 269 25.41 9.85 0.14
C ARG A 269 24.38 10.93 0.42
N MET A 270 24.54 12.12 -0.18
CA MET A 270 23.57 13.21 -0.11
C MET A 270 22.23 12.81 -0.75
N GLU A 271 22.24 12.24 -1.97
CA GLU A 271 21.02 11.79 -2.63
C GLU A 271 20.36 10.59 -1.93
N ILE A 272 21.14 9.68 -1.34
CA ILE A 272 20.61 8.60 -0.49
C ILE A 272 19.88 9.21 0.72
N ALA A 273 20.49 10.15 1.43
CA ALA A 273 19.85 10.83 2.56
C ALA A 273 18.60 11.58 2.14
N ARG A 274 18.63 12.28 1.00
CA ARG A 274 17.47 12.95 0.43
C ARG A 274 16.35 11.96 0.11
N SER A 275 16.67 10.83 -0.50
CA SER A 275 15.71 9.76 -0.80
C SER A 275 15.06 9.20 0.47
N ILE A 276 15.84 8.97 1.53
CA ILE A 276 15.32 8.50 2.82
C ILE A 276 14.43 9.55 3.48
N GLN A 277 14.89 10.81 3.56
CA GLN A 277 14.11 11.90 4.16
C GLN A 277 12.81 12.12 3.41
N MET A 278 12.86 12.16 2.07
CA MET A 278 11.67 12.19 1.23
C MET A 278 10.78 10.99 1.55
N GLY A 279 11.32 9.78 1.56
CA GLY A 279 10.56 8.57 1.88
C GLY A 279 9.98 8.52 3.30
N ILE A 280 10.44 9.34 4.24
CA ILE A 280 9.85 9.55 5.57
C ILE A 280 8.76 10.63 5.49
N MET A 281 9.07 11.76 4.85
CA MET A 281 8.10 12.84 4.67
C MET A 281 6.87 12.37 3.87
N TYR A 282 7.06 11.56 2.83
CA TYR A 282 5.98 11.02 2.01
C TYR A 282 5.15 9.95 2.75
N THR A 283 5.76 9.15 3.65
CA THR A 283 4.99 8.23 4.49
C THR A 283 4.18 8.95 5.56
N ASP A 284 4.73 10.02 6.14
CA ASP A 284 4.11 10.71 7.27
C ASP A 284 3.12 11.79 6.82
N GLN A 285 3.34 12.40 5.65
CA GLN A 285 2.56 13.55 5.18
C GLN A 285 1.59 13.23 4.06
N SER A 286 1.37 11.95 3.72
CA SER A 286 0.30 11.62 2.77
C SER A 286 0.52 12.24 1.37
N ILE A 287 1.78 12.52 0.99
CA ILE A 287 2.12 13.11 -0.32
C ILE A 287 2.61 11.99 -1.25
N ALA A 288 2.32 12.08 -2.56
CA ALA A 288 2.80 11.14 -3.57
C ALA A 288 4.33 11.02 -3.53
N ASN A 289 4.84 9.79 -3.46
CA ASN A 289 6.26 9.52 -3.30
C ASN A 289 6.92 9.49 -4.70
N PRO A 290 7.79 10.43 -5.05
CA PRO A 290 8.44 10.48 -6.36
C PRO A 290 9.40 9.30 -6.59
N GLY A 291 9.77 8.58 -5.53
CA GLY A 291 10.56 7.36 -5.58
C GLY A 291 9.74 6.07 -5.72
N SER A 292 8.41 6.15 -5.74
CA SER A 292 7.57 4.97 -5.86
C SER A 292 7.72 4.28 -7.21
N ASP A 293 7.63 2.95 -7.16
CA ASP A 293 7.66 2.14 -8.36
C ASP A 293 6.41 2.39 -9.22
N ALA A 294 6.60 2.38 -10.54
CA ALA A 294 5.50 2.64 -11.48
C ALA A 294 4.39 1.57 -11.38
N ALA A 295 4.72 0.33 -11.01
CA ALA A 295 3.71 -0.69 -10.79
C ALA A 295 2.91 -0.43 -9.50
N ALA A 296 3.59 -0.02 -8.42
CA ALA A 296 2.93 0.36 -7.16
C ALA A 296 1.98 1.55 -7.37
N VAL A 297 2.45 2.62 -8.04
CA VAL A 297 1.62 3.77 -8.40
C VAL A 297 0.40 3.34 -9.21
N ARG A 298 0.59 2.44 -10.19
CA ARG A 298 -0.54 1.91 -10.99
C ARG A 298 -1.53 1.10 -10.15
N ILE A 299 -1.05 0.30 -9.19
CA ILE A 299 -1.92 -0.44 -8.26
C ILE A 299 -2.76 0.52 -7.42
N ASN A 300 -2.11 1.48 -6.76
CA ASN A 300 -2.78 2.49 -5.92
C ASN A 300 -3.80 3.29 -6.73
N THR A 301 -3.44 3.68 -7.96
CA THR A 301 -4.31 4.40 -8.90
C THR A 301 -5.59 3.62 -9.20
N LEU A 302 -5.48 2.33 -9.51
CA LEU A 302 -6.63 1.49 -9.85
C LEU A 302 -7.49 1.16 -8.62
N ILE A 303 -6.88 0.97 -7.45
CA ILE A 303 -7.61 0.73 -6.19
C ILE A 303 -8.39 1.98 -5.77
N LYS A 304 -7.77 3.17 -5.77
CA LYS A 304 -8.47 4.42 -5.45
C LYS A 304 -9.60 4.70 -6.44
N LEU A 305 -9.38 4.42 -7.72
CA LEU A 305 -10.44 4.52 -8.73
C LEU A 305 -11.64 3.61 -8.40
N LEU A 306 -11.39 2.36 -8.00
CA LEU A 306 -12.45 1.45 -7.56
C LEU A 306 -13.15 1.96 -6.29
N ASN A 307 -12.40 2.46 -5.31
CA ASN A 307 -12.99 3.07 -4.11
C ASN A 307 -13.96 4.19 -4.47
N ILE A 308 -13.57 5.10 -5.36
CA ILE A 308 -14.42 6.22 -5.79
C ILE A 308 -15.69 5.69 -6.47
N CYS A 309 -15.58 4.72 -7.39
CA CYS A 309 -16.75 4.17 -8.09
C CYS A 309 -17.71 3.39 -7.17
N PHE A 310 -17.17 2.69 -6.17
CA PHE A 310 -17.94 1.86 -5.23
C PHE A 310 -18.30 2.60 -3.93
N HIS A 311 -17.90 3.86 -3.77
CA HIS A 311 -18.28 4.69 -2.63
C HIS A 311 -19.80 4.87 -2.59
N THR A 312 -20.37 4.94 -1.39
CA THR A 312 -21.83 5.04 -1.17
C THR A 312 -22.47 6.17 -1.97
N ASP A 313 -21.79 7.31 -2.07
CA ASP A 313 -22.31 8.50 -2.74
C ASP A 313 -22.34 8.37 -4.27
N ASN A 314 -21.42 7.58 -4.81
CA ASN A 314 -21.27 7.36 -6.25
C ASN A 314 -21.96 6.07 -6.70
N PHE A 315 -22.24 5.16 -5.77
CA PHE A 315 -22.73 3.81 -6.04
C PHE A 315 -24.00 3.81 -6.89
N THR A 316 -25.00 4.60 -6.51
CA THR A 316 -26.28 4.68 -7.23
C THR A 316 -26.08 5.17 -8.66
N ALA A 317 -25.27 6.20 -8.86
CA ALA A 317 -24.95 6.72 -10.18
C ALA A 317 -24.13 5.71 -11.01
N PHE A 318 -23.22 4.98 -10.37
CA PHE A 318 -22.40 3.96 -11.00
C PHE A 318 -23.25 2.77 -11.47
N VAL A 319 -24.18 2.29 -10.64
CA VAL A 319 -25.17 1.26 -11.00
C VAL A 319 -26.09 1.73 -12.13
N ALA A 320 -26.44 3.01 -12.16
CA ALA A 320 -27.31 3.59 -13.18
C ALA A 320 -26.63 3.75 -14.56
N LEU A 321 -25.30 3.69 -14.66
CA LEU A 321 -24.58 3.76 -15.94
C LEU A 321 -25.02 2.68 -16.94
N ASN A 322 -25.36 1.50 -16.43
CA ASN A 322 -25.78 0.36 -17.23
C ASN A 322 -27.29 0.33 -17.49
N ASP A 323 -28.08 1.15 -16.76
CA ASP A 323 -29.50 1.38 -17.03
C ASP A 323 -29.70 2.34 -18.22
N SER A 324 -28.67 2.48 -19.06
CA SER A 324 -28.67 3.39 -20.19
C SER A 324 -29.71 2.96 -21.21
N LYS A 325 -30.88 3.58 -21.06
CA LYS A 325 -31.92 3.68 -22.06
C LYS A 325 -31.30 4.11 -23.40
N GLY A 326 -31.95 3.74 -24.51
CA GLY A 326 -31.39 3.90 -25.85
C GLY A 326 -30.90 5.31 -26.16
N ARG A 327 -30.04 5.43 -27.18
CA ARG A 327 -29.38 6.67 -27.66
C ARG A 327 -30.27 7.93 -27.69
N LYS A 328 -31.59 7.75 -27.88
CA LYS A 328 -32.59 8.83 -27.91
C LYS A 328 -32.75 9.56 -26.57
N ASP A 329 -32.67 8.84 -25.45
CA ASP A 329 -32.88 9.44 -24.12
C ASP A 329 -31.74 10.40 -23.71
N TYR A 330 -30.58 10.30 -24.37
CA TYR A 330 -29.42 11.16 -24.12
C TYR A 330 -29.37 12.42 -24.98
N GLU A 331 -30.02 12.42 -26.15
CA GLU A 331 -30.05 13.57 -27.05
C GLU A 331 -31.13 14.58 -26.66
N GLU A 332 -32.16 14.14 -25.93
CA GLU A 332 -33.32 14.97 -25.57
C GLU A 332 -33.21 15.66 -24.20
N GLN A 333 -32.18 15.38 -23.39
CA GLN A 333 -32.03 16.08 -22.11
C GLN A 333 -31.57 17.53 -22.34
N PRO A 334 -32.39 18.53 -21.96
CA PRO A 334 -31.97 19.92 -22.03
C PRO A 334 -30.72 20.10 -21.17
N LEU A 335 -29.75 20.85 -21.70
CA LEU A 335 -28.56 21.28 -20.96
C LEU A 335 -29.02 21.82 -19.60
N SER A 336 -28.53 21.22 -18.51
CA SER A 336 -28.76 21.77 -17.18
C SER A 336 -28.22 23.21 -17.15
N GLU A 337 -28.89 24.11 -16.43
CA GLU A 337 -28.47 25.53 -16.30
C GLU A 337 -27.03 25.69 -15.77
N GLN A 338 -26.46 24.62 -15.20
CA GLN A 338 -25.11 24.56 -14.65
C GLN A 338 -24.03 24.21 -15.70
N GLY A 339 -24.39 24.06 -16.98
CA GLY A 339 -23.42 23.76 -18.05
C GLY A 339 -22.81 22.35 -17.97
N VAL A 340 -23.38 21.48 -17.12
CA VAL A 340 -23.05 20.06 -17.03
C VAL A 340 -23.61 19.36 -18.26
N SER A 341 -22.86 18.43 -18.85
CA SER A 341 -23.24 17.85 -20.14
C SER A 341 -24.60 17.17 -20.03
N GLY A 342 -25.44 17.18 -21.07
CA GLY A 342 -26.73 16.45 -21.03
C GLY A 342 -26.58 14.91 -20.96
N ASN A 343 -25.39 14.41 -20.63
CA ASN A 343 -25.06 13.00 -20.66
C ASN A 343 -24.60 12.55 -19.25
N PRO A 344 -25.51 11.95 -18.44
CA PRO A 344 -25.20 11.54 -17.08
C PRO A 344 -24.06 10.51 -17.00
N VAL A 345 -23.83 9.71 -18.06
CA VAL A 345 -22.68 8.80 -18.11
C VAL A 345 -21.39 9.60 -18.17
N LYS A 346 -21.33 10.63 -19.03
CA LYS A 346 -20.15 11.49 -19.14
C LYS A 346 -19.93 12.27 -17.85
N ASP A 347 -20.99 12.80 -17.25
CA ASP A 347 -20.90 13.57 -16.01
C ASP A 347 -20.41 12.73 -14.85
N PHE A 348 -20.89 11.50 -14.71
CA PHE A 348 -20.37 10.55 -13.72
C PHE A 348 -18.86 10.34 -13.88
N TRP A 349 -18.39 10.09 -15.10
CA TRP A 349 -16.94 9.89 -15.31
C TRP A 349 -16.13 11.18 -15.14
N ILE A 350 -16.73 12.35 -15.37
CA ILE A 350 -16.11 13.64 -15.04
C ILE A 350 -15.96 13.74 -13.53
N LEU A 351 -17.04 13.51 -12.76
CA LEU A 351 -17.01 13.49 -11.30
C LEU A 351 -15.91 12.56 -10.78
N VAL A 352 -15.92 11.29 -11.20
CA VAL A 352 -14.89 10.32 -10.80
C VAL A 352 -13.48 10.81 -11.14
N SER A 353 -13.26 11.38 -12.32
CA SER A 353 -11.94 11.89 -12.68
C SER A 353 -11.52 13.12 -11.88
N THR A 354 -12.47 13.99 -11.54
CA THR A 354 -12.21 15.17 -10.69
C THR A 354 -11.82 14.70 -9.30
N THR A 355 -12.65 13.88 -8.66
CA THR A 355 -12.39 13.29 -7.33
C THR A 355 -11.08 12.51 -7.29
N MET A 356 -10.75 11.77 -8.35
CA MET A 356 -9.50 11.01 -8.41
C MET A 356 -8.25 11.91 -8.48
N ASN A 357 -8.36 13.10 -9.08
CA ASN A 357 -7.25 14.05 -9.17
C ASN A 357 -7.18 15.02 -7.97
N GLU A 358 -8.23 15.06 -7.14
CA GLU A 358 -8.25 15.83 -5.89
C GLU A 358 -7.37 15.16 -4.83
N THR A 359 -6.58 15.97 -4.13
CA THR A 359 -5.55 15.48 -3.19
C THR A 359 -5.96 15.56 -1.74
N ASP A 360 -7.02 16.30 -1.46
CA ASP A 360 -7.36 16.75 -0.11
C ASP A 360 -8.52 15.94 0.48
N ASP A 361 -9.14 15.06 -0.32
CA ASP A 361 -10.22 14.19 0.13
C ASP A 361 -9.67 12.82 0.56
N ASP A 362 -9.57 12.66 1.88
CA ASP A 362 -9.12 11.43 2.54
C ASP A 362 -10.18 10.31 2.52
N SER A 363 -11.41 10.60 2.08
CA SER A 363 -12.53 9.64 2.11
C SER A 363 -12.28 8.37 1.29
N PHE A 364 -11.37 8.45 0.31
CA PHE A 364 -11.07 7.35 -0.62
C PHE A 364 -9.72 6.67 -0.35
N ASP A 365 -9.02 7.05 0.71
CA ASP A 365 -7.64 6.60 0.94
C ASP A 365 -7.53 5.30 1.76
N ALA A 366 -8.65 4.81 2.27
CA ALA A 366 -8.76 3.46 2.83
C ALA A 366 -9.20 2.46 1.77
N VAL A 367 -8.52 1.32 1.66
CA VAL A 367 -9.02 0.19 0.85
C VAL A 367 -10.20 -0.43 1.59
N LEU A 368 -11.35 -0.52 0.93
CA LEU A 368 -12.55 -1.12 1.49
C LEU A 368 -12.32 -2.63 1.67
N GLY A 369 -12.87 -3.26 2.71
CA GLY A 369 -12.70 -4.70 2.89
C GLY A 369 -11.36 -5.16 3.46
N LEU A 370 -10.54 -4.24 3.99
CA LEU A 370 -9.27 -4.55 4.65
C LEU A 370 -9.42 -4.86 6.16
N GLN A 371 -10.64 -4.94 6.70
CA GLN A 371 -10.78 -5.31 8.10
C GLN A 371 -10.34 -6.78 8.31
N GLU A 372 -9.83 -7.05 9.49
CA GLU A 372 -9.28 -8.37 9.84
C GLU A 372 -10.37 -9.46 9.66
N GLY A 373 -10.11 -10.43 8.79
CA GLY A 373 -11.03 -11.53 8.47
C GLY A 373 -12.02 -11.28 7.32
N GLU A 374 -12.08 -10.08 6.73
CA GLU A 374 -12.94 -9.83 5.55
C GLU A 374 -12.32 -10.37 4.26
N ASN A 375 -11.00 -10.22 4.10
CA ASN A 375 -10.27 -10.73 2.94
C ASN A 375 -8.79 -10.97 3.25
N ASP A 376 -8.44 -12.20 3.64
CA ASP A 376 -7.08 -12.59 4.04
C ASP A 376 -6.02 -12.27 2.98
N ARG A 377 -6.35 -12.41 1.69
CA ARG A 377 -5.43 -12.10 0.59
C ARG A 377 -5.14 -10.62 0.45
N LEU A 378 -6.16 -9.76 0.52
CA LEU A 378 -5.95 -8.32 0.47
C LEU A 378 -5.22 -7.82 1.71
N SER A 379 -5.56 -8.38 2.88
CA SER A 379 -4.86 -8.08 4.13
C SER A 379 -3.39 -8.48 4.06
N ALA A 380 -3.07 -9.70 3.64
CA ALA A 380 -1.70 -10.16 3.44
C ALA A 380 -0.94 -9.29 2.44
N TRP A 381 -1.55 -8.95 1.30
CA TRP A 381 -0.93 -8.06 0.32
C TRP A 381 -0.65 -6.67 0.90
N ASN A 382 -1.59 -6.11 1.67
CA ASN A 382 -1.42 -4.81 2.31
C ASN A 382 -0.31 -4.84 3.37
N GLN A 383 -0.18 -5.93 4.13
CA GLN A 383 0.91 -6.10 5.11
C GLN A 383 2.28 -6.21 4.43
N GLU A 384 2.36 -6.92 3.30
CA GLU A 384 3.63 -7.13 2.58
C GLU A 384 4.07 -5.90 1.77
N ASN A 385 3.14 -5.27 1.06
CA ASN A 385 3.46 -4.23 0.07
C ASN A 385 3.06 -2.83 0.50
N GLY A 386 2.03 -2.70 1.35
CA GLY A 386 1.41 -1.43 1.74
C GLY A 386 0.66 -0.76 0.59
N PHE A 387 -0.64 -0.49 0.77
CA PHE A 387 -1.34 0.42 -0.13
C PHE A 387 -1.07 1.86 0.29
N ASN A 388 -0.72 2.71 -0.68
CA ASN A 388 -0.64 4.15 -0.48
C ASN A 388 -1.52 4.84 -1.53
N LEU A 389 -2.81 4.96 -1.23
CA LEU A 389 -3.79 5.49 -2.18
C LEU A 389 -3.64 7.00 -2.47
N LYS A 390 -2.73 7.68 -1.77
CA LYS A 390 -2.32 9.06 -2.09
C LYS A 390 -1.19 9.13 -3.11
N ASP A 391 -0.49 8.01 -3.29
CA ASP A 391 0.57 7.85 -4.28
C ASP A 391 0.03 7.24 -5.58
N ILE A 392 -0.68 8.09 -6.32
CA ILE A 392 -1.36 7.76 -7.57
C ILE A 392 -0.78 8.54 -8.74
N SER A 393 -1.01 8.02 -9.95
CA SER A 393 -0.83 8.81 -11.17
C SER A 393 -1.88 9.92 -11.20
N ARG A 394 -1.47 11.14 -11.52
CA ARG A 394 -2.35 12.30 -11.66
C ARG A 394 -2.59 12.65 -13.12
N GLY A 395 -3.60 13.46 -13.38
CA GLY A 395 -3.95 13.91 -14.74
C GLY A 395 -4.83 12.91 -15.50
N HIS A 396 -5.57 12.09 -14.77
CA HIS A 396 -6.54 11.20 -15.40
C HIS A 396 -7.74 12.00 -15.90
N THR A 397 -8.06 11.84 -17.18
CA THR A 397 -9.29 12.38 -17.77
C THR A 397 -10.46 11.41 -17.54
N PHE A 398 -11.70 11.90 -17.65
CA PHE A 398 -12.91 11.08 -17.60
C PHE A 398 -12.86 9.86 -18.55
N LYS A 399 -12.24 10.01 -19.74
CA LYS A 399 -12.06 8.92 -20.70
C LYS A 399 -11.10 7.86 -20.19
N THR A 400 -9.99 8.28 -19.58
CA THR A 400 -8.98 7.35 -19.06
C THR A 400 -9.49 6.57 -17.85
N VAL A 401 -10.20 7.22 -16.91
CA VAL A 401 -10.78 6.54 -15.74
C VAL A 401 -11.86 5.55 -16.17
N LYS A 402 -12.75 5.94 -17.09
CA LYS A 402 -13.74 5.04 -17.69
C LYS A 402 -13.08 3.81 -18.28
N GLN A 403 -12.03 4.01 -19.09
CA GLN A 403 -11.31 2.91 -19.72
C GLN A 403 -10.67 1.96 -18.69
N HIS A 404 -10.10 2.49 -17.61
CA HIS A 404 -9.50 1.66 -16.56
C HIS A 404 -10.54 0.78 -15.85
N VAL A 405 -11.72 1.33 -15.51
CA VAL A 405 -12.80 0.53 -14.91
C VAL A 405 -13.34 -0.49 -15.90
N CYS A 406 -13.54 -0.13 -17.17
CA CYS A 406 -13.96 -1.08 -18.20
C CYS A 406 -12.94 -2.22 -18.38
N ASP A 407 -11.64 -1.92 -18.38
CA ASP A 407 -10.60 -2.94 -18.47
C ASP A 407 -10.64 -3.89 -17.25
N LEU A 408 -10.81 -3.36 -16.03
CA LEU A 408 -10.93 -4.16 -14.81
C LEU A 408 -12.14 -5.11 -14.88
N MET A 409 -13.31 -4.60 -15.29
CA MET A 409 -14.52 -5.41 -15.47
C MET A 409 -14.35 -6.47 -16.56
N LYS A 410 -13.72 -6.13 -17.71
CA LYS A 410 -13.45 -7.10 -18.79
C LYS A 410 -12.50 -8.21 -18.35
N ALA A 411 -11.43 -7.88 -17.65
CA ALA A 411 -10.50 -8.86 -17.10
C ALA A 411 -11.20 -9.77 -16.09
N ARG A 412 -12.08 -9.19 -15.26
CA ARG A 412 -12.90 -9.93 -14.31
C ARG A 412 -13.76 -10.99 -14.95
N GLU A 413 -14.54 -10.62 -15.96
CA GLU A 413 -15.43 -11.57 -16.62
C GLU A 413 -14.64 -12.68 -17.33
N ARG A 414 -13.50 -12.36 -17.95
CA ARG A 414 -12.61 -13.37 -18.55
C ARG A 414 -12.14 -14.40 -17.54
N CYS A 415 -11.73 -13.98 -16.34
CA CYS A 415 -11.32 -14.89 -15.27
C CYS A 415 -12.49 -15.76 -14.80
N ARG A 416 -13.68 -15.17 -14.57
CA ARG A 416 -14.88 -15.93 -14.13
C ARG A 416 -15.35 -16.93 -15.18
N MET A 417 -15.31 -16.57 -16.46
CA MET A 417 -15.60 -17.49 -17.55
C MET A 417 -14.63 -18.67 -17.58
N GLU A 418 -13.33 -18.43 -17.36
CA GLU A 418 -12.35 -19.52 -17.34
C GLU A 418 -12.52 -20.44 -16.13
N MET A 419 -12.80 -19.87 -14.95
CA MET A 419 -13.14 -20.66 -13.75
C MET A 419 -14.28 -21.62 -14.00
N LYS A 420 -15.30 -21.19 -14.76
CA LYS A 420 -16.45 -22.02 -15.15
C LYS A 420 -16.12 -23.08 -16.21
N LYS A 421 -15.08 -22.88 -17.03
CA LYS A 421 -14.68 -23.80 -18.11
C LYS A 421 -13.80 -24.95 -17.64
N SER A 422 -12.97 -24.74 -16.62
CA SER A 422 -12.06 -25.78 -16.14
C SER A 422 -12.83 -26.87 -15.38
N GLY A 423 -12.77 -28.11 -15.89
CA GLY A 423 -13.25 -29.30 -15.16
C GLY A 423 -12.34 -29.70 -13.99
N GLU A 424 -11.17 -29.08 -13.87
CA GLU A 424 -10.30 -29.10 -12.69
C GLU A 424 -10.47 -27.78 -11.94
N HIS A 425 -11.37 -27.79 -10.97
CA HIS A 425 -11.89 -26.60 -10.29
C HIS A 425 -10.89 -26.00 -9.31
N SER A 426 -9.97 -25.16 -9.78
CA SER A 426 -9.47 -24.11 -8.90
C SER A 426 -10.61 -23.12 -8.66
N ASN A 427 -11.28 -23.24 -7.52
CA ASN A 427 -12.26 -22.26 -7.05
C ASN A 427 -11.59 -20.95 -6.59
N ASP A 428 -10.26 -20.90 -6.57
CA ASP A 428 -9.50 -19.71 -6.21
C ASP A 428 -9.29 -18.80 -7.44
N LEU A 429 -10.05 -17.70 -7.47
CA LEU A 429 -9.94 -16.67 -8.51
C LEU A 429 -8.50 -16.17 -8.69
N TRP A 430 -7.69 -16.15 -7.63
CA TRP A 430 -6.32 -15.65 -7.68
C TRP A 430 -5.44 -16.38 -8.70
N THR A 431 -5.65 -17.69 -8.85
CA THR A 431 -4.91 -18.51 -9.82
C THR A 431 -5.10 -18.01 -11.26
N TYR A 432 -6.24 -17.39 -11.55
CA TYR A 432 -6.55 -16.76 -12.82
C TYR A 432 -6.06 -15.30 -12.87
N CYS A 433 -6.10 -14.57 -11.75
CA CYS A 433 -5.61 -13.19 -11.64
C CYS A 433 -4.13 -13.04 -12.02
N THR A 434 -3.30 -14.04 -11.71
CA THR A 434 -1.86 -13.99 -12.02
C THR A 434 -1.56 -14.36 -13.47
N THR A 435 -2.53 -14.93 -14.18
CA THR A 435 -2.35 -15.40 -15.56
C THR A 435 -2.57 -14.26 -16.56
N THR A 436 -1.49 -13.85 -17.23
CA THR A 436 -1.47 -12.73 -18.17
C THR A 436 -2.50 -12.85 -19.31
N LYS A 437 -2.85 -14.09 -19.71
CA LYS A 437 -3.87 -14.37 -20.74
C LYS A 437 -5.21 -13.71 -20.42
N PHE A 438 -5.61 -13.68 -19.14
CA PHE A 438 -6.91 -13.17 -18.71
C PHE A 438 -6.84 -11.70 -18.30
N THR A 439 -5.71 -11.25 -17.76
CA THR A 439 -5.54 -9.87 -17.28
C THR A 439 -5.01 -8.88 -18.32
N LYS A 440 -4.53 -9.35 -19.48
CA LYS A 440 -4.15 -8.49 -20.62
C LYS A 440 -5.38 -8.20 -21.49
N VAL A 441 -6.04 -7.07 -21.23
CA VAL A 441 -7.27 -6.67 -21.94
C VAL A 441 -6.98 -6.10 -23.32
N ARG A 442 -5.94 -5.26 -23.46
CA ARG A 442 -5.54 -4.59 -24.72
C ARG A 442 -4.16 -5.04 -25.18
N LYS A 443 -3.93 -5.06 -26.51
CA LYS A 443 -2.68 -5.54 -27.13
C LYS A 443 -1.44 -4.74 -26.69
N SER A 444 -1.57 -3.40 -26.64
CA SER A 444 -0.49 -2.45 -26.36
C SER A 444 -0.30 -2.10 -24.87
N THR A 445 -1.17 -2.60 -23.98
CA THR A 445 -1.08 -2.31 -22.55
C THR A 445 -0.47 -3.49 -21.79
N SER A 446 0.30 -3.19 -20.74
CA SER A 446 0.71 -4.18 -19.77
C SER A 446 -0.50 -4.80 -19.07
N ALA A 447 -0.37 -6.07 -18.67
CA ALA A 447 -1.41 -6.79 -17.95
C ALA A 447 -1.86 -6.00 -16.71
N LEU A 448 -3.14 -6.08 -16.37
CA LEU A 448 -3.63 -5.47 -15.13
C LEU A 448 -3.01 -6.15 -13.90
N PRO A 449 -2.66 -5.40 -12.84
CA PRO A 449 -2.15 -6.00 -11.62
C PRO A 449 -3.18 -6.95 -10.98
N ALA A 450 -2.76 -8.17 -10.63
CA ALA A 450 -3.63 -9.21 -10.08
C ALA A 450 -4.45 -8.71 -8.88
N VAL A 451 -3.83 -7.97 -7.96
CA VAL A 451 -4.47 -7.42 -6.76
C VAL A 451 -5.62 -6.45 -7.07
N THR A 452 -5.46 -5.60 -8.09
CA THR A 452 -6.49 -4.60 -8.48
C THR A 452 -7.74 -5.27 -9.03
N PHE A 453 -7.54 -6.35 -9.78
CA PHE A 453 -8.63 -7.13 -10.32
C PHE A 453 -9.31 -7.97 -9.21
N TYR A 454 -8.54 -8.65 -8.37
CA TYR A 454 -9.07 -9.39 -7.23
C TYR A 454 -9.89 -8.48 -6.29
N TYR A 455 -9.42 -7.25 -6.07
CA TYR A 455 -10.15 -6.23 -5.32
C TYR A 455 -11.46 -5.84 -6.01
N CYS A 456 -11.45 -5.64 -7.33
CA CYS A 456 -12.67 -5.39 -8.11
C CYS A 456 -13.69 -6.52 -7.97
N ASP A 457 -13.25 -7.79 -8.00
CA ASP A 457 -14.15 -8.93 -7.80
C ASP A 457 -14.76 -8.96 -6.41
N TYR A 458 -13.93 -8.71 -5.38
CA TYR A 458 -14.40 -8.59 -4.00
C TYR A 458 -15.49 -7.52 -3.88
N LEU A 459 -15.26 -6.30 -4.40
CA LEU A 459 -16.24 -5.21 -4.35
C LEU A 459 -17.54 -5.56 -5.09
N CYS A 460 -17.46 -6.20 -6.25
CA CYS A 460 -18.63 -6.69 -6.97
C CYS A 460 -19.39 -7.78 -6.20
N GLY A 461 -18.69 -8.63 -5.44
CA GLY A 461 -19.30 -9.63 -4.57
C GLY A 461 -20.08 -9.02 -3.41
N GLN A 462 -19.57 -7.92 -2.84
CA GLN A 462 -20.28 -7.13 -1.81
C GLN A 462 -21.48 -6.36 -2.38
N GLN A 463 -21.45 -6.05 -3.67
CA GLN A 463 -22.48 -5.25 -4.34
C GLN A 463 -23.06 -5.95 -5.58
N PRO A 464 -23.91 -6.98 -5.42
CA PRO A 464 -24.42 -7.78 -6.53
C PRO A 464 -25.18 -6.98 -7.62
N ALA A 465 -25.71 -5.80 -7.27
CA ALA A 465 -26.38 -4.91 -8.22
C ALA A 465 -25.44 -4.40 -9.34
N ILE A 466 -24.14 -4.25 -9.05
CA ILE A 466 -23.13 -3.89 -10.04
C ILE A 466 -22.80 -5.11 -10.91
N ASP A 467 -22.62 -6.27 -10.28
CA ASP A 467 -22.21 -7.52 -10.95
C ASP A 467 -23.18 -7.90 -12.08
N GLY A 468 -24.48 -7.94 -11.78
CA GLY A 468 -25.50 -8.32 -12.76
C GLY A 468 -25.64 -7.34 -13.93
N LYS A 469 -25.43 -6.04 -13.69
CA LYS A 469 -25.62 -5.00 -14.71
C LYS A 469 -24.40 -4.81 -15.62
N PHE A 470 -23.18 -4.95 -15.09
CA PHE A 470 -21.97 -4.78 -15.91
C PHE A 470 -21.74 -5.92 -16.90
N ALA A 471 -22.23 -7.13 -16.59
CA ALA A 471 -22.24 -8.24 -17.55
C ALA A 471 -22.97 -7.85 -18.86
N ALA A 472 -24.13 -7.19 -18.76
CA ALA A 472 -24.91 -6.77 -19.92
C ALA A 472 -24.25 -5.64 -20.73
N PHE A 473 -23.55 -4.71 -20.09
CA PHE A 473 -22.85 -3.61 -20.76
C PHE A 473 -21.64 -4.08 -21.58
N MET A 474 -21.04 -5.22 -21.21
CA MET A 474 -19.85 -5.73 -21.91
C MET A 474 -20.18 -6.67 -23.07
N ASP A 475 -21.41 -7.16 -23.20
CA ASP A 475 -21.78 -8.18 -24.20
C ASP A 475 -21.72 -7.68 -25.66
N GLU A 476 -21.82 -6.38 -25.95
CA GLU A 476 -21.65 -5.88 -27.32
C GLU A 476 -20.18 -5.69 -27.73
N ASP A 477 -19.32 -5.28 -26.79
CA ASP A 477 -17.88 -5.11 -27.02
C ASP A 477 -17.07 -6.41 -26.84
N LEU A 478 -17.62 -7.41 -26.15
CA LEU A 478 -17.02 -8.74 -25.97
C LEU A 478 -17.39 -9.70 -27.11
N LYS A 479 -18.32 -9.31 -27.99
CA LYS A 479 -18.46 -9.90 -29.33
C LYS A 479 -17.27 -9.47 -30.19
N SER A 480 -16.14 -10.11 -29.90
CA SER A 480 -15.14 -10.49 -30.90
C SER A 480 -14.73 -9.39 -31.90
N ASP A 481 -13.64 -8.70 -31.58
CA ASP A 481 -12.70 -8.13 -32.58
C ASP A 481 -11.88 -9.26 -33.27
N SER A 482 -12.55 -10.40 -33.50
CA SER A 482 -12.09 -11.51 -34.33
C SER A 482 -12.59 -11.23 -35.72
N THR A 483 -11.80 -10.46 -36.46
CA THR A 483 -11.80 -10.48 -37.92
C THR A 483 -11.53 -11.90 -38.39
N VAL A 484 -12.60 -12.68 -38.53
CA VAL A 484 -12.69 -13.78 -39.49
C VAL A 484 -13.95 -13.48 -40.28
N ASP A 485 -13.76 -12.78 -41.40
CA ASP A 485 -14.80 -12.55 -42.39
C ASP A 485 -15.28 -13.91 -42.94
N PHE A 486 -16.39 -14.42 -42.40
CA PHE A 486 -17.15 -15.43 -43.11
C PHE A 486 -18.14 -14.70 -44.02
N THR A 487 -17.72 -14.49 -45.25
CA THR A 487 -18.57 -14.05 -46.35
C THR A 487 -19.59 -15.15 -46.67
N GLY A 488 -20.86 -14.89 -46.36
CA GLY A 488 -22.01 -15.72 -46.75
C GLY A 488 -23.31 -15.04 -46.31
N SER A 489 -23.82 -14.10 -47.10
CA SER A 489 -25.01 -14.27 -47.97
C SER A 489 -26.32 -14.48 -47.19
N ALA A 490 -27.11 -13.41 -47.05
CA ALA A 490 -28.45 -13.25 -47.63
C ALA A 490 -29.60 -13.86 -46.79
N ASP A 491 -30.48 -13.04 -46.21
CA ASP A 491 -31.71 -12.63 -46.89
C ASP A 491 -32.65 -11.84 -45.96
N SER A 492 -33.24 -10.80 -46.54
CA SER A 492 -34.28 -9.96 -45.96
C SER A 492 -35.65 -10.66 -46.04
N VAL A 493 -36.37 -10.76 -44.93
CA VAL A 493 -37.84 -10.97 -44.95
C VAL A 493 -38.48 -10.05 -43.92
N GLY A 494 -39.27 -9.09 -44.42
CA GLY A 494 -40.05 -8.18 -43.59
C GLY A 494 -41.29 -8.85 -43.01
N SER A 495 -41.92 -8.19 -42.03
CA SER A 495 -43.35 -8.40 -41.74
C SER A 495 -43.94 -7.22 -40.97
N LYS A 496 -44.87 -6.53 -41.63
CA LYS A 496 -45.81 -5.56 -41.07
C LYS A 496 -46.89 -6.32 -40.28
N ALA A 497 -46.68 -6.54 -38.98
CA ALA A 497 -47.72 -7.10 -38.10
C ALA A 497 -47.58 -6.67 -36.61
N GLY A 498 -46.93 -5.54 -36.33
CA GLY A 498 -46.47 -5.21 -34.96
C GLY A 498 -47.31 -4.22 -34.14
N LYS A 499 -48.42 -3.66 -34.63
CA LYS A 499 -49.04 -2.50 -33.94
C LYS A 499 -50.01 -2.83 -32.79
N LEU A 500 -50.54 -4.05 -32.71
CA LEU A 500 -51.46 -4.46 -31.62
C LEU A 500 -50.79 -5.31 -30.53
N ALA A 501 -49.66 -5.97 -30.82
CA ALA A 501 -48.87 -6.68 -29.81
C ALA A 501 -48.00 -5.75 -28.96
N VAL A 502 -47.68 -4.55 -29.46
CA VAL A 502 -46.81 -3.60 -28.76
C VAL A 502 -47.49 -2.96 -27.54
N SER A 503 -48.81 -2.71 -27.53
CA SER A 503 -49.44 -2.11 -26.34
C SER A 503 -49.52 -3.09 -25.17
N ALA A 504 -49.83 -4.36 -25.42
CA ALA A 504 -49.84 -5.39 -24.38
C ALA A 504 -48.43 -5.69 -23.84
N VAL A 505 -47.41 -5.65 -24.71
CA VAL A 505 -46.00 -5.75 -24.28
C VAL A 505 -45.56 -4.51 -23.51
N VAL A 506 -46.02 -3.31 -23.87
CA VAL A 506 -45.70 -2.07 -23.15
C VAL A 506 -46.38 -2.02 -21.77
N GLU A 507 -47.64 -2.45 -21.65
CA GLU A 507 -48.31 -2.58 -20.35
C GLU A 507 -47.65 -3.66 -19.47
N SER A 508 -47.27 -4.80 -20.06
CA SER A 508 -46.49 -5.84 -19.38
C SER A 508 -45.10 -5.35 -18.96
N LEU A 509 -44.47 -4.48 -19.75
CA LEU A 509 -43.18 -3.87 -19.39
C LEU A 509 -43.35 -2.85 -18.26
N ALA A 510 -44.43 -2.09 -18.28
CA ALA A 510 -44.75 -1.09 -17.26
C ALA A 510 -45.02 -1.74 -15.90
N THR A 511 -45.79 -2.84 -15.86
CA THR A 511 -45.99 -3.62 -14.63
C THR A 511 -44.71 -4.31 -14.17
N ALA A 512 -43.93 -4.90 -15.09
CA ALA A 512 -42.65 -5.49 -14.74
C ALA A 512 -41.63 -4.46 -14.20
N THR A 513 -41.67 -3.21 -14.67
CA THR A 513 -40.80 -2.14 -14.15
C THR A 513 -41.27 -1.60 -12.80
N THR A 514 -42.57 -1.56 -12.52
CA THR A 514 -43.07 -1.23 -11.17
C THR A 514 -42.71 -2.32 -10.17
N ASP A 515 -42.89 -3.60 -10.54
CA ASP A 515 -42.55 -4.74 -9.69
C ASP A 515 -41.04 -4.81 -9.40
N LEU A 516 -40.21 -4.54 -10.42
CA LEU A 516 -38.76 -4.46 -10.25
C LEU A 516 -38.35 -3.29 -9.36
N LYS A 517 -39.01 -2.12 -9.48
CA LYS A 517 -38.73 -0.96 -8.63
C LYS A 517 -39.11 -1.22 -7.18
N GLU A 518 -40.24 -1.89 -6.95
CA GLU A 518 -40.68 -2.28 -5.61
C GLU A 518 -39.76 -3.34 -5.00
N ALA A 519 -39.37 -4.36 -5.77
CA ALA A 519 -38.40 -5.37 -5.35
C ALA A 519 -37.01 -4.76 -5.04
N MET A 520 -36.57 -3.78 -5.83
CA MET A 520 -35.33 -3.03 -5.54
C MET A 520 -35.46 -2.18 -4.28
N SER A 521 -36.60 -1.52 -4.05
CA SER A 521 -36.85 -0.76 -2.82
C SER A 521 -36.85 -1.67 -1.58
N GLN A 522 -37.50 -2.83 -1.66
CA GLN A 522 -37.51 -3.82 -0.57
C GLN A 522 -36.11 -4.38 -0.32
N ARG A 523 -35.34 -4.63 -1.38
CA ARG A 523 -33.96 -5.09 -1.27
C ARG A 523 -33.05 -4.02 -0.65
N ASN A 524 -33.21 -2.76 -1.03
CA ASN A 524 -32.45 -1.64 -0.45
C ASN A 524 -32.75 -1.49 1.05
N ASN A 525 -34.01 -1.58 1.44
CA ASN A 525 -34.40 -1.57 2.85
C ASN A 525 -33.79 -2.75 3.61
N ALA A 526 -33.81 -3.96 3.03
CA ALA A 526 -33.19 -5.14 3.64
C ALA A 526 -31.66 -5.00 3.75
N THR A 527 -30.99 -4.38 2.77
CA THR A 527 -29.55 -4.11 2.86
C THR A 527 -29.23 -3.02 3.88
N GLU A 528 -30.08 -2.01 4.03
CA GLU A 528 -29.94 -1.00 5.09
C GLU A 528 -30.13 -1.61 6.48
N GLU A 529 -31.10 -2.51 6.66
CA GLU A 529 -31.28 -3.25 7.92
C GLU A 529 -30.07 -4.12 8.26
N VAL A 530 -29.51 -4.83 7.28
CA VAL A 530 -28.29 -5.63 7.48
C VAL A 530 -27.09 -4.74 7.79
N SER A 531 -26.94 -3.61 7.08
CA SER A 531 -25.89 -2.62 7.32
C SER A 531 -25.99 -2.04 8.73
N GLN A 532 -27.19 -1.64 9.18
CA GLN A 532 -27.41 -1.18 10.54
C GLN A 532 -27.08 -2.27 11.58
N THR A 533 -27.50 -3.51 11.33
CA THR A 533 -27.18 -4.64 12.22
C THR A 533 -25.68 -4.84 12.36
N ASN A 534 -24.95 -4.76 11.24
CA ASN A 534 -23.48 -4.87 11.24
C ASN A 534 -22.82 -3.71 11.98
N SER A 535 -23.30 -2.48 11.78
CA SER A 535 -22.82 -1.30 12.52
C SER A 535 -23.05 -1.42 14.03
N TRP A 536 -24.18 -2.01 14.46
CA TRP A 536 -24.41 -2.31 15.87
C TRP A 536 -23.45 -3.38 16.41
N ASN A 537 -23.20 -4.45 15.67
CA ASN A 537 -22.25 -5.49 16.08
C ASN A 537 -20.82 -4.93 16.21
N ASP A 538 -20.37 -4.16 15.22
CA ASP A 538 -19.06 -3.48 15.26
C ASP A 538 -18.98 -2.53 16.45
N TYR A 539 -20.03 -1.75 16.71
CA TYR A 539 -20.10 -0.87 17.88
C TYR A 539 -19.93 -1.63 19.20
N PHE A 540 -20.60 -2.78 19.37
CA PHE A 540 -20.46 -3.59 20.57
C PHE A 540 -19.07 -4.21 20.72
N ASP A 541 -18.50 -4.75 19.64
CA ASP A 541 -17.17 -5.35 19.65
C ASP A 541 -16.08 -4.31 19.97
N VAL A 542 -16.18 -3.12 19.38
CA VAL A 542 -15.23 -2.02 19.65
C VAL A 542 -15.37 -1.54 21.09
N CYS A 543 -16.59 -1.41 21.62
CA CYS A 543 -16.82 -1.03 23.02
C CYS A 543 -16.25 -2.07 24.00
N ASP A 544 -16.45 -3.37 23.77
CA ASP A 544 -15.87 -4.44 24.61
C ASP A 544 -14.33 -4.41 24.61
N ARG A 545 -13.72 -4.24 23.43
CA ARG A 545 -12.25 -4.09 23.30
C ARG A 545 -11.74 -2.85 24.01
N TYR A 546 -12.44 -1.71 23.88
CA TYR A 546 -12.10 -0.46 24.55
C TYR A 546 -12.10 -0.62 26.07
N CYS A 547 -13.13 -1.24 26.65
CA CYS A 547 -13.21 -1.52 28.09
C CYS A 547 -12.03 -2.38 28.57
N LYS A 548 -11.69 -3.45 27.85
CA LYS A 548 -10.54 -4.32 28.17
C LYS A 548 -9.21 -3.56 28.12
N LEU A 549 -9.00 -2.74 27.08
CA LEU A 549 -7.78 -1.93 26.95
C LEU A 549 -7.65 -0.89 28.08
N LYS A 550 -8.75 -0.27 28.52
CA LYS A 550 -8.74 0.63 29.68
C LYS A 550 -8.40 -0.11 30.97
N GLU A 551 -8.95 -1.32 31.18
CA GLU A 551 -8.63 -2.14 32.35
C GLU A 551 -7.15 -2.54 32.39
N ASP A 552 -6.56 -2.91 31.25
CA ASP A 552 -5.12 -3.18 31.14
C ASP A 552 -4.26 -1.96 31.50
N ILE A 553 -4.67 -0.76 31.09
CA ILE A 553 -3.99 0.49 31.47
C ILE A 553 -4.10 0.74 32.98
N ARG A 554 -5.28 0.51 33.59
CA ARG A 554 -5.45 0.61 35.06
C ARG A 554 -4.54 -0.39 35.80
N ASN A 555 -4.29 -1.55 35.20
CA ASN A 555 -3.36 -2.56 35.71
C ASN A 555 -1.88 -2.26 35.42
N GLY A 556 -1.56 -1.10 34.84
CA GLY A 556 -0.19 -0.59 34.68
C GLY A 556 0.41 -0.75 33.28
N ASP A 557 -0.31 -1.32 32.30
CA ASP A 557 0.19 -1.46 30.93
C ASP A 557 -0.04 -0.17 30.11
N SER A 558 0.80 0.84 30.36
CA SER A 558 0.75 2.13 29.66
C SER A 558 1.06 2.05 28.16
N SER A 559 1.59 0.93 27.65
CA SER A 559 1.91 0.77 26.23
C SER A 559 0.66 0.80 25.33
N LYS A 560 -0.52 0.49 25.90
CA LYS A 560 -1.80 0.42 25.19
C LYS A 560 -2.56 1.75 25.09
N ALA A 561 -2.05 2.83 25.68
CA ALA A 561 -2.71 4.14 25.70
C ALA A 561 -3.03 4.69 24.29
N ARG A 562 -2.15 4.45 23.31
CA ARG A 562 -2.40 4.87 21.92
C ARG A 562 -3.56 4.12 21.28
N MET A 563 -3.72 2.83 21.59
CA MET A 563 -4.82 2.01 21.05
C MET A 563 -6.17 2.46 21.61
N VAL A 564 -6.21 2.85 22.90
CA VAL A 564 -7.41 3.41 23.53
C VAL A 564 -7.88 4.66 22.80
N GLY A 565 -6.99 5.62 22.52
CA GLY A 565 -7.36 6.84 21.78
C GLY A 565 -7.89 6.55 20.37
N ALA A 566 -7.34 5.56 19.66
CA ALA A 566 -7.86 5.14 18.35
C ALA A 566 -9.26 4.51 18.47
N MET A 567 -9.50 3.69 19.50
CA MET A 567 -10.82 3.10 19.77
C MET A 567 -11.86 4.15 20.15
N GLU A 568 -11.49 5.18 20.95
CA GLU A 568 -12.40 6.29 21.28
C GLU A 568 -12.89 7.03 20.03
N VAL A 569 -11.99 7.30 19.07
CA VAL A 569 -12.37 7.91 17.78
C VAL A 569 -13.34 7.01 17.01
N ARG A 570 -13.06 5.69 16.94
CA ARG A 570 -13.93 4.75 16.25
C ARG A 570 -15.31 4.63 16.90
N ILE A 571 -15.37 4.57 18.23
CA ILE A 571 -16.63 4.56 18.99
C ILE A 571 -17.45 5.80 18.66
N ARG A 572 -16.87 7.00 18.70
CA ARG A 572 -17.60 8.25 18.36
C ARG A 572 -18.12 8.26 16.91
N GLN A 573 -17.36 7.73 15.96
CA GLN A 573 -17.83 7.60 14.57
C GLN A 573 -19.03 6.65 14.46
N LEU A 574 -18.98 5.51 15.15
CA LEU A 574 -20.08 4.54 15.17
C LEU A 574 -21.30 5.10 15.91
N GLU A 575 -21.11 5.81 17.03
CA GLU A 575 -22.18 6.50 17.76
C GLU A 575 -22.87 7.56 16.88
N ALA A 576 -22.10 8.37 16.15
CA ALA A 576 -22.64 9.35 15.22
C ALA A 576 -23.44 8.67 14.09
N HIS A 577 -22.93 7.58 13.53
CA HIS A 577 -23.60 6.80 12.49
C HIS A 577 -24.90 6.15 12.99
N LEU A 578 -24.88 5.59 14.20
CA LEU A 578 -26.02 4.94 14.86
C LEU A 578 -26.98 5.94 15.54
N LYS A 579 -26.65 7.24 15.51
CA LYS A 579 -27.41 8.33 16.17
C LYS A 579 -27.57 8.13 17.68
N ILE A 580 -26.53 7.60 18.33
CA ILE A 580 -26.46 7.49 19.79
C ILE A 580 -26.20 8.89 20.36
N VAL A 581 -27.03 9.29 21.33
CA VAL A 581 -26.89 10.61 21.99
C VAL A 581 -25.64 10.59 22.88
N PRO A 582 -24.79 11.65 22.89
CA PRO A 582 -23.54 11.68 23.65
C PRO A 582 -23.67 11.32 25.14
N ALA A 583 -24.78 11.71 25.79
CA ALA A 583 -25.08 11.34 27.18
C ALA A 583 -25.21 9.83 27.45
N LYS A 584 -25.32 9.00 26.40
CA LYS A 584 -25.31 7.52 26.47
C LYS A 584 -24.01 6.91 25.92
N SER A 585 -23.03 7.74 25.59
CA SER A 585 -21.74 7.30 25.08
C SER A 585 -20.97 6.57 26.17
N VAL A 586 -20.36 5.45 25.79
CA VAL A 586 -19.51 4.65 26.69
C VAL A 586 -18.30 5.47 27.18
N ILE A 587 -17.84 6.44 26.38
CA ILE A 587 -16.69 7.29 26.71
C ILE A 587 -17.05 8.31 27.80
N GLU A 588 -18.20 8.98 27.68
CA GLU A 588 -18.58 10.09 28.58
C GLU A 588 -19.08 9.60 29.95
N THR A 589 -19.69 8.42 30.03
CA THR A 589 -20.20 7.86 31.30
C THR A 589 -19.10 7.52 32.32
N GLU A 590 -17.86 7.29 31.89
CA GLU A 590 -16.75 7.02 32.81
C GLU A 590 -16.09 8.30 33.34
N GLU A 591 -15.93 9.34 32.51
CA GLU A 591 -15.32 10.61 32.94
C GLU A 591 -16.20 11.36 33.95
N THR A 592 -17.52 11.29 33.78
CA THR A 592 -18.48 11.93 34.70
C THR A 592 -18.68 11.15 36.00
N GLY A 593 -18.53 9.82 35.98
CA GLY A 593 -18.57 8.98 37.18
C GLY A 593 -17.39 9.23 38.12
N ALA A 594 -16.20 9.48 37.59
CA ALA A 594 -15.00 9.78 38.38
C ALA A 594 -14.96 11.21 38.97
N ILE A 595 -15.87 12.10 38.55
CA ILE A 595 -16.02 13.46 39.09
C ILE A 595 -17.13 13.51 40.16
N ALA A 596 -18.01 12.51 40.21
CA ALA A 596 -19.15 12.45 41.11
C ALA A 596 -18.92 11.60 42.38
N GLU A 597 -17.88 10.76 42.39
CA GLU A 597 -17.33 10.08 43.59
C GLU A 597 -16.12 10.85 44.13
#